data_AF-A0A942NL22-F1
#
_entry.id   AF-A0A942NL22-F1
#
_cell.length_a   1.000
_cell.length_b   1.000
_cell.length_c   1.000
_cell.angle_alpha   90.00
_cell.angle_beta   90.00
_cell.angle_gamma   90.00
#
_symmetry.space_group_name_H-M   'P 1'
#
loop_
_entity.id
_entity.type
_entity.pdbx_description
1 polymer ?
#
loop_
_entity_poly.entity_id
_entity_poly.type
_entity_poly.pdbx_seq_one_letter_code
_entity_poly.pdbx_strand_id
1 'polypeptide(L)'
;MSEVSAKNKITLCKIGLVIVSFNRISNLIIVLVTLVVAIVMVEVCSFLIIKKLPMYESRWVFREKKPPAYANSPYFNADFIRESAKGERSKLDDKVRRLINFEGKYINVIDGHRRTAFVPEGAINTVYIYGASTIYSQEVPDEYTIPSQVQRKINEISAEYKVVNYGLASMNVEQQLYLLQETSLKEGDIVIFFDGGCDIINNVYRGYERGLNRNSPSNSEENDIVESIVLPALEGIKLYNFSKLLKYIKLKSPPSNVRNADEIKARAIKASRNFAKNILQAHQYSKTSGADFYHFLQPSIFSLSARTKHEQFLIDNFLLTPPGMEFVYTLSIDAFVDQSNLLNSKGVVSIDLRHILDNRQDEVFLDFAHTTERANEIIATAIFSMIRWKR
;
A
#
# COMPACT_ATOMS: atom_id res chain seq x y z
N MET A 1 49.17 51.10 88.03
CA MET A 1 47.82 50.52 88.19
C MET A 1 47.26 50.38 86.78
N SER A 2 47.41 49.18 86.22
CA SER A 2 46.30 48.29 85.77
C SER A 2 45.62 48.81 84.50
N GLU A 3 45.46 48.11 83.39
CA GLU A 3 45.64 46.72 82.96
C GLU A 3 45.36 46.73 81.43
N VAL A 4 46.00 45.83 80.64
CA VAL A 4 45.37 44.94 79.61
C VAL A 4 44.50 45.61 78.51
N SER A 5 44.58 45.39 77.18
CA SER A 5 45.16 44.36 76.32
C SER A 5 44.99 44.76 74.84
N ALA A 6 45.93 44.25 74.04
CA ALA A 6 45.88 43.87 72.62
C ALA A 6 44.83 44.49 71.66
N LYS A 7 45.41 45.21 70.69
CA LYS A 7 45.14 45.16 69.25
C LYS A 7 44.30 43.94 68.81
N ASN A 8 43.12 44.21 68.25
CA ASN A 8 42.60 43.46 67.11
C ASN A 8 41.94 44.44 66.14
N LYS A 9 42.65 44.74 65.04
CA LYS A 9 42.12 45.37 63.84
C LYS A 9 41.10 44.39 63.24
N ILE A 10 39.81 44.64 63.48
CA ILE A 10 38.78 44.09 62.60
C ILE A 10 38.73 45.00 61.39
N THR A 11 39.44 44.58 60.35
CA THR A 11 39.32 45.12 59.00
C THR A 11 37.85 45.06 58.60
N LEU A 12 37.20 46.23 58.50
CA LEU A 12 35.92 46.39 57.84
C LEU A 12 36.07 45.96 56.38
N CYS A 13 35.88 44.67 56.11
CA CYS A 13 35.61 44.21 54.76
C CYS A 13 34.19 44.67 54.43
N LYS A 14 34.06 45.90 53.93
CA LYS A 14 32.90 46.29 53.12
C LYS A 14 32.98 45.47 51.83
N ILE A 15 32.59 44.20 51.89
CA ILE A 15 32.02 43.54 50.73
C ILE A 15 30.70 44.27 50.54
N GLY A 16 30.73 45.32 49.71
CA GLY A 16 29.52 45.83 49.10
C GLY A 16 28.94 44.65 48.34
N LEU A 17 28.02 43.93 48.98
CA LEU A 17 27.08 43.08 48.27
C LEU A 17 26.43 44.03 47.26
N VAL A 18 26.84 43.92 46.00
CA VAL A 18 26.03 44.44 44.91
C VAL A 18 24.79 43.57 44.95
N ILE A 19 23.78 44.03 45.71
CA ILE A 19 22.43 43.52 45.58
C ILE A 19 22.01 44.01 44.20
N VAL A 20 22.29 43.20 43.17
CA VAL A 20 21.63 43.35 41.88
C VAL A 20 20.17 43.10 42.18
N SER A 21 19.41 44.18 42.38
CA SER A 21 17.96 44.09 42.41
C SER A 21 17.54 43.74 41.00
N PHE A 22 17.43 42.44 40.73
CA PHE A 22 16.82 41.98 39.50
C PHE A 22 15.38 42.49 39.52
N ASN A 23 15.12 43.51 38.71
CA ASN A 23 13.77 43.97 38.50
C ASN A 23 13.01 42.79 37.88
N ARG A 24 12.17 42.15 38.69
CA ARG A 24 11.41 40.96 38.30
C ARG A 24 10.63 41.20 37.00
N ILE A 25 10.24 42.45 36.76
CA ILE A 25 9.58 42.90 35.53
C ILE A 25 10.53 42.82 34.33
N SER A 26 11.77 43.30 34.44
CA SER A 26 12.78 43.23 33.37
C SER A 26 13.13 41.78 33.01
N ASN A 27 13.30 40.90 34.01
CA ASN A 27 13.55 39.48 33.77
C ASN A 27 12.37 38.80 33.05
N LEU A 28 11.14 39.13 33.46
CA LEU A 28 9.93 38.63 32.79
C LEU A 28 9.86 39.10 31.33
N ILE A 29 10.16 40.38 31.07
CA ILE A 29 10.20 40.92 29.69
C ILE A 29 11.23 40.18 28.85
N ILE A 30 12.45 39.95 29.37
CA ILE A 30 13.50 39.21 28.64
C ILE A 30 13.01 37.79 28.29
N VAL A 31 12.39 37.08 29.24
CA VAL A 31 11.83 35.75 28.98
C VAL A 31 10.76 35.79 27.90
N LEU A 32 9.81 36.73 27.98
CA LEU A 32 8.73 36.87 26.99
C LEU A 32 9.26 37.20 25.60
N VAL A 33 10.21 38.15 25.49
CA VAL A 33 10.85 38.51 24.22
C VAL A 33 11.60 37.32 23.65
N THR A 34 12.34 36.58 24.47
CA THR A 34 13.08 35.39 24.04
C THR A 34 12.14 34.31 23.50
N LEU A 35 11.00 34.08 24.16
CA LEU A 35 9.98 33.14 23.69
C LEU A 35 9.38 33.58 22.35
N VAL A 36 9.05 34.86 22.19
CA VAL A 36 8.53 35.40 20.92
C VAL A 36 9.55 35.22 19.80
N VAL A 37 10.82 35.57 20.04
CA VAL A 37 11.90 35.39 19.05
C VAL A 37 12.07 33.92 18.69
N ALA A 38 12.03 33.01 19.67
CA ALA A 38 12.12 31.57 19.40
C ALA A 38 10.95 31.06 18.54
N ILE A 39 9.72 31.49 18.82
CA ILE A 39 8.53 31.14 18.04
C ILE A 39 8.66 31.63 16.59
N VAL A 40 9.06 32.90 16.40
CA VAL A 40 9.30 33.46 15.05
C VAL A 40 10.41 32.68 14.33
N MET A 41 11.48 32.32 15.04
CA MET A 41 12.58 31.55 14.46
C MET A 41 12.13 30.16 14.02
N VAL A 42 11.33 29.46 14.83
CA VAL A 42 10.76 28.15 14.47
C VAL A 42 9.91 28.25 13.21
N GLU A 43 9.07 29.28 13.08
CA GLU A 43 8.22 29.49 11.91
C GLU A 43 9.04 29.78 10.65
N VAL A 44 10.05 30.66 10.74
CA VAL A 44 10.96 30.99 9.63
C VAL A 44 11.76 29.77 9.21
N CYS A 45 12.35 29.03 10.16
CA CYS A 45 13.08 27.80 9.87
C CYS A 45 12.15 26.75 9.22
N SER A 46 10.94 26.58 9.73
CA SER A 46 9.95 25.65 9.16
C SER A 46 9.60 26.01 7.72
N PHE A 47 9.41 27.30 7.43
CA PHE A 47 9.19 27.79 6.07
C PHE A 47 10.36 27.48 5.13
N LEU A 48 11.60 27.75 5.58
CA LEU A 48 12.81 27.46 4.79
C LEU A 48 12.99 25.96 4.52
N ILE A 49 12.64 25.11 5.50
CA ILE A 49 12.66 23.66 5.34
C ILE A 49 11.59 23.22 4.33
N ILE A 50 10.34 23.65 4.48
CA ILE A 50 9.23 23.28 3.60
C ILE A 50 9.53 23.61 2.14
N LYS A 51 10.15 24.75 1.87
CA LYS A 51 10.56 25.15 0.51
C LYS A 51 11.53 24.16 -0.16
N LYS A 52 12.26 23.36 0.61
CA LYS A 52 13.21 22.36 0.12
C LYS A 52 12.65 20.94 0.12
N LEU A 53 11.49 20.70 0.74
CA LEU A 53 10.89 19.37 0.78
C LEU A 53 10.23 19.05 -0.57
N PRO A 54 10.34 17.80 -1.05
CA PRO A 54 9.59 17.38 -2.22
C PRO A 54 8.10 17.47 -1.92
N MET A 55 7.34 18.08 -2.83
CA MET A 55 5.88 18.03 -2.76
C MET A 55 5.41 16.87 -3.63
N TYR A 56 4.71 15.94 -3.00
CA TYR A 56 4.08 14.84 -3.69
C TYR A 56 2.61 15.13 -3.94
N GLU A 57 2.10 14.52 -5.01
CA GLU A 57 0.73 14.65 -5.45
C GLU A 57 -0.04 13.39 -5.13
N SER A 58 -1.36 13.51 -4.96
CA SER A 58 -2.21 12.35 -4.81
C SER A 58 -2.10 11.46 -6.06
N ARG A 59 -2.38 10.17 -5.89
CA ARG A 59 -2.31 9.19 -6.99
C ARG A 59 -3.01 9.64 -8.27
N TRP A 60 -4.16 10.31 -8.16
CA TRP A 60 -4.94 10.73 -9.32
C TRP A 60 -4.35 11.93 -10.03
N VAL A 61 -3.85 12.92 -9.29
CA VAL A 61 -3.14 14.08 -9.87
C VAL A 61 -1.85 13.63 -10.55
N PHE A 62 -1.11 12.72 -9.90
CA PHE A 62 0.09 12.11 -10.48
C PHE A 62 -0.24 11.39 -11.79
N ARG A 63 -1.26 10.53 -11.82
CA ARG A 63 -1.67 9.79 -13.02
C ARG A 63 -2.20 10.70 -14.13
N GLU A 64 -2.91 11.78 -13.80
CA GLU A 64 -3.41 12.77 -14.78
C GLU A 64 -2.28 13.44 -15.58
N LYS A 65 -1.09 13.59 -14.98
CA LYS A 65 0.10 14.13 -15.64
C LYS A 65 0.80 13.17 -16.61
N LYS A 66 0.22 12.01 -16.88
CA LYS A 66 0.78 10.98 -17.77
C LYS A 66 2.22 10.60 -17.35
N PRO A 67 2.39 9.94 -16.19
CA PRO A 67 3.70 9.48 -15.74
C PRO A 67 4.36 8.57 -16.79
N PRO A 68 5.69 8.39 -16.74
CA PRO A 68 6.44 7.54 -17.66
C PRO A 68 5.79 6.18 -17.96
N ALA A 69 5.19 5.53 -16.96
CA ALA A 69 4.47 4.27 -17.15
C ALA A 69 3.34 4.34 -18.21
N TYR A 70 2.68 5.49 -18.37
CA TYR A 70 1.64 5.72 -19.38
C TYR A 70 2.15 6.34 -20.68
N ALA A 71 3.46 6.58 -20.86
CA ALA A 71 4.00 7.32 -22.00
C ALA A 71 3.46 6.81 -23.35
N ASN A 72 3.45 5.49 -23.52
CA ASN A 72 3.06 4.79 -24.76
C ASN A 72 1.69 4.07 -24.66
N SER A 73 0.90 4.31 -23.61
CA SER A 73 -0.38 3.62 -23.44
C SER A 73 -1.42 4.20 -24.41
N PRO A 74 -2.01 3.40 -25.32
CA PRO A 74 -2.83 3.89 -26.43
C PRO A 74 -4.19 4.46 -26.00
N TYR A 75 -4.65 4.07 -24.82
CA TYR A 75 -5.93 4.49 -24.25
C TYR A 75 -5.81 5.73 -23.36
N PHE A 76 -4.59 6.18 -23.04
CA PHE A 76 -4.41 7.22 -22.03
C PHE A 76 -4.96 8.57 -22.52
N ASN A 77 -5.95 9.09 -21.80
CA ASN A 77 -6.45 10.45 -21.95
C ASN A 77 -7.15 10.90 -20.65
N ALA A 78 -7.55 12.16 -20.59
CA ALA A 78 -8.18 12.73 -19.41
C ALA A 78 -9.55 12.09 -19.07
N ASP A 79 -10.31 11.62 -20.07
CA ASP A 79 -11.57 10.90 -19.83
C ASP A 79 -11.30 9.57 -19.12
N PHE A 80 -10.31 8.82 -19.60
CA PHE A 80 -9.89 7.57 -18.98
C PHE A 80 -9.49 7.78 -17.51
N ILE A 81 -8.67 8.79 -17.20
CA ILE A 81 -8.26 9.06 -15.82
C ILE A 81 -9.44 9.44 -14.92
N ARG A 82 -10.37 10.27 -15.42
CA ARG A 82 -11.59 10.64 -14.66
C ARG A 82 -12.50 9.44 -14.40
N GLU A 83 -12.66 8.57 -15.39
CA GLU A 83 -13.47 7.37 -15.26
C GLU A 83 -12.78 6.34 -14.34
N SER A 84 -11.48 6.12 -14.54
CA SER A 84 -10.63 5.31 -13.68
C SER A 84 -10.78 5.75 -12.23
N ALA A 85 -10.78 7.04 -11.91
CA ALA A 85 -10.96 7.52 -10.53
C ALA A 85 -12.29 7.12 -9.85
N LYS A 86 -13.30 6.70 -10.61
CA LYS A 86 -14.67 6.43 -10.15
C LYS A 86 -15.18 5.01 -10.45
N GLY A 87 -14.42 4.24 -11.25
CA GLY A 87 -14.86 2.95 -11.80
C GLY A 87 -14.95 1.83 -10.76
N GLU A 88 -14.05 1.80 -9.78
CA GLU A 88 -14.09 0.82 -8.70
C GLU A 88 -15.07 1.25 -7.60
N ARG A 89 -16.34 0.86 -7.77
CA ARG A 89 -17.38 1.05 -6.75
C ARG A 89 -17.60 -0.26 -6.03
N SER A 90 -17.58 -0.23 -4.69
CA SER A 90 -17.83 -1.41 -3.88
C SER A 90 -18.58 -1.09 -2.60
N LYS A 91 -19.28 -2.10 -2.08
CA LYS A 91 -19.79 -2.12 -0.71
C LYS A 91 -18.99 -3.14 0.08
N LEU A 92 -18.70 -2.83 1.35
CA LEU A 92 -18.10 -3.78 2.28
C LEU A 92 -19.24 -4.52 2.98
N ASP A 93 -19.32 -5.83 2.80
CA ASP A 93 -20.15 -6.69 3.65
C ASP A 93 -19.37 -7.08 4.92
N ASP A 94 -19.88 -8.02 5.71
CA ASP A 94 -19.24 -8.40 6.98
C ASP A 94 -17.84 -9.03 6.80
N LYS A 95 -17.52 -9.58 5.62
CA LYS A 95 -16.28 -10.34 5.37
C LYS A 95 -15.47 -9.83 4.18
N VAL A 96 -16.12 -9.38 3.11
CA VAL A 96 -15.51 -9.06 1.83
C VAL A 96 -16.12 -7.81 1.17
N ARG A 97 -15.39 -7.25 0.21
CA ARG A 97 -15.95 -6.23 -0.68
C ARG A 97 -16.75 -6.90 -1.80
N ARG A 98 -17.82 -6.24 -2.22
CA ARG A 98 -18.64 -6.60 -3.39
C ARG A 98 -18.66 -5.41 -4.34
N LEU A 99 -18.35 -5.63 -5.61
CA LEU A 99 -18.45 -4.54 -6.59
C LEU A 99 -19.92 -4.16 -6.81
N ILE A 100 -20.13 -2.88 -7.08
CA ILE A 100 -21.40 -2.35 -7.57
C ILE A 100 -21.25 -2.19 -9.08
N ASN A 101 -22.27 -2.61 -9.83
CA ASN A 101 -22.29 -2.43 -11.28
C ASN A 101 -22.00 -0.97 -11.67
N PHE A 102 -21.23 -0.82 -12.73
CA PHE A 102 -20.75 0.44 -13.23
C PHE A 102 -20.60 0.32 -14.74
N GLU A 103 -21.21 1.23 -15.48
CA GLU A 103 -21.13 1.28 -16.93
C GLU A 103 -20.33 2.52 -17.32
N GLY A 104 -19.27 2.30 -18.09
CA GLY A 104 -18.30 3.30 -18.47
C GLY A 104 -17.72 3.03 -19.86
N LYS A 105 -16.98 3.99 -20.41
CA LYS A 105 -16.35 3.85 -21.72
C LYS A 105 -15.15 2.90 -21.68
N TYR A 106 -14.42 2.90 -20.57
CA TYR A 106 -13.16 2.16 -20.40
C TYR A 106 -13.27 1.07 -19.35
N ILE A 107 -14.05 1.31 -18.29
CA ILE A 107 -14.23 0.43 -17.14
C ILE A 107 -15.70 0.06 -17.05
N ASN A 108 -15.96 -1.25 -17.05
CA ASN A 108 -17.29 -1.78 -16.82
C ASN A 108 -17.27 -2.83 -15.71
N VAL A 109 -18.30 -2.78 -14.87
CA VAL A 109 -18.60 -3.80 -13.86
C VAL A 109 -20.01 -4.31 -14.14
N ILE A 110 -20.09 -5.60 -14.49
CA ILE A 110 -21.32 -6.30 -14.88
C ILE A 110 -21.50 -7.46 -13.92
N ASP A 111 -22.69 -7.58 -13.34
CA ASP A 111 -23.05 -8.61 -12.35
C ASP A 111 -22.05 -8.75 -11.21
N GLY A 112 -21.52 -7.63 -10.72
CA GLY A 112 -20.56 -7.61 -9.61
C GLY A 112 -19.13 -8.01 -9.99
N HIS A 113 -18.82 -8.14 -11.29
CA HIS A 113 -17.49 -8.48 -11.79
C HIS A 113 -16.96 -7.42 -12.76
N ARG A 114 -15.66 -7.13 -12.70
CA ARG A 114 -15.01 -6.33 -13.73
C ARG A 114 -15.18 -7.04 -15.08
N ARG A 115 -15.59 -6.32 -16.12
CA ARG A 115 -15.79 -6.90 -17.44
C ARG A 115 -14.47 -7.44 -17.99
N THR A 116 -14.48 -8.73 -18.34
CA THR A 116 -13.46 -9.36 -19.18
C THR A 116 -13.82 -9.13 -20.65
N ALA A 117 -12.88 -8.63 -21.46
CA ALA A 117 -13.05 -8.49 -22.90
C ALA A 117 -12.76 -9.81 -23.65
N PHE A 118 -13.15 -9.87 -24.92
CA PHE A 118 -12.87 -10.99 -25.83
C PHE A 118 -13.49 -12.33 -25.44
N VAL A 119 -14.48 -12.37 -24.56
CA VAL A 119 -15.15 -13.62 -24.18
C VAL A 119 -15.91 -14.20 -25.40
N PRO A 120 -15.66 -15.45 -25.81
CA PRO A 120 -16.33 -16.07 -26.94
C PRO A 120 -17.80 -16.38 -26.61
N GLU A 121 -18.65 -16.36 -27.63
CA GLU A 121 -20.01 -16.89 -27.52
C GLU A 121 -19.96 -18.42 -27.37
N GLY A 122 -20.75 -18.97 -26.44
CA GLY A 122 -20.86 -20.42 -26.27
C GLY A 122 -19.76 -21.08 -25.42
N ALA A 123 -18.96 -20.33 -24.67
CA ALA A 123 -18.01 -20.89 -23.71
C ALA A 123 -18.70 -21.87 -22.74
N ILE A 124 -18.16 -23.08 -22.63
CA ILE A 124 -18.70 -24.15 -21.79
C ILE A 124 -17.99 -24.26 -20.45
N ASN A 125 -16.74 -23.81 -20.31
CA ASN A 125 -15.95 -23.84 -19.08
C ASN A 125 -15.58 -22.42 -18.64
N THR A 126 -15.29 -22.25 -17.35
CA THR A 126 -14.95 -20.94 -16.78
C THR A 126 -13.57 -20.96 -16.14
N VAL A 127 -12.78 -19.92 -16.42
CA VAL A 127 -11.54 -19.60 -15.72
C VAL A 127 -11.84 -18.46 -14.75
N TYR A 128 -11.85 -18.75 -13.47
CA TYR A 128 -12.06 -17.77 -12.41
C TYR A 128 -10.72 -17.23 -11.93
N ILE A 129 -10.48 -15.93 -12.09
CA ILE A 129 -9.25 -15.28 -11.61
C ILE A 129 -9.57 -14.40 -10.43
N TYR A 130 -9.16 -14.87 -9.24
CA TYR A 130 -9.26 -14.14 -7.99
C TYR A 130 -7.96 -13.40 -7.72
N GLY A 131 -8.09 -12.21 -7.15
CA GLY A 131 -6.95 -11.42 -6.71
C GLY A 131 -7.35 -10.02 -6.29
N ALA A 132 -6.37 -9.21 -5.91
CA ALA A 132 -6.63 -7.89 -5.37
C ALA A 132 -6.91 -6.84 -6.47
N SER A 133 -6.63 -5.56 -6.18
CA SER A 133 -6.77 -4.45 -7.12
C SER A 133 -5.92 -4.60 -8.38
N THR A 134 -4.85 -5.39 -8.36
CA THR A 134 -4.02 -5.70 -9.55
C THR A 134 -4.79 -6.52 -10.59
N ILE A 135 -5.65 -7.45 -10.15
CA ILE A 135 -6.56 -8.21 -11.02
C ILE A 135 -7.77 -7.35 -11.45
N TYR A 136 -8.32 -6.52 -10.55
CA TYR A 136 -9.37 -5.57 -10.93
C TYR A 136 -8.87 -4.56 -12.00
N SER A 137 -7.62 -4.12 -11.85
CA SER A 137 -6.87 -3.29 -12.79
C SER A 137 -7.61 -2.00 -13.16
N GLN A 138 -7.77 -1.09 -12.19
CA GLN A 138 -8.39 0.21 -12.41
C GLN A 138 -7.51 1.13 -13.30
N GLU A 139 -6.23 0.77 -13.41
CA GLU A 139 -5.17 1.47 -14.14
C GLU A 139 -5.25 1.32 -15.66
N VAL A 140 -6.16 0.46 -16.15
CA VAL A 140 -6.30 0.13 -17.57
C VAL A 140 -7.78 -0.08 -17.96
N PRO A 141 -8.16 0.13 -19.23
CA PRO A 141 -9.46 -0.28 -19.76
C PRO A 141 -9.69 -1.79 -19.68
N ASP A 142 -10.95 -2.23 -19.80
CA ASP A 142 -11.37 -3.64 -19.66
C ASP A 142 -10.48 -4.58 -20.48
N GLU A 143 -10.19 -4.23 -21.73
CA GLU A 143 -9.42 -5.03 -22.68
C GLU A 143 -7.96 -5.28 -22.27
N TYR A 144 -7.40 -4.47 -21.38
CA TYR A 144 -5.99 -4.53 -20.95
C TYR A 144 -5.78 -5.09 -19.54
N THR A 145 -6.86 -5.51 -18.86
CA THR A 145 -6.75 -6.19 -17.55
C THR A 145 -6.06 -7.55 -17.72
N ILE A 146 -5.37 -8.04 -16.68
CA ILE A 146 -4.76 -9.39 -16.70
C ILE A 146 -5.78 -10.46 -17.15
N PRO A 147 -7.02 -10.50 -16.62
CA PRO A 147 -8.01 -11.48 -17.07
C PRO A 147 -8.40 -11.38 -18.55
N SER A 148 -8.57 -10.17 -19.09
CA SER A 148 -8.85 -9.97 -20.52
C SER A 148 -7.67 -10.40 -21.40
N GLN A 149 -6.45 -10.15 -20.95
CA GLN A 149 -5.23 -10.57 -21.64
C GLN A 149 -5.05 -12.10 -21.61
N VAL A 150 -5.44 -12.76 -20.51
CA VAL A 150 -5.54 -14.22 -20.43
C VAL A 150 -6.61 -14.75 -21.38
N GLN A 151 -7.82 -14.17 -21.40
CA GLN A 151 -8.89 -14.56 -22.33
C GLN A 151 -8.42 -14.48 -23.79
N ARG A 152 -7.76 -13.38 -24.17
CA ARG A 152 -7.23 -13.17 -25.52
C ARG A 152 -6.30 -14.31 -25.96
N LYS A 153 -5.43 -14.78 -25.05
CA LYS A 153 -4.49 -15.89 -25.33
C LYS A 153 -5.19 -17.25 -25.39
N ILE A 154 -6.17 -17.48 -24.52
CA ILE A 154 -7.00 -18.70 -24.56
C ILE A 154 -7.68 -18.83 -25.92
N ASN A 155 -8.23 -17.73 -26.45
CA ASN A 155 -8.91 -17.73 -27.75
C ASN A 155 -8.00 -18.12 -28.93
N GLU A 156 -6.67 -18.04 -28.78
CA GLU A 156 -5.72 -18.52 -29.80
C GLU A 156 -5.72 -20.04 -29.92
N ILE A 157 -6.20 -20.76 -28.89
CA ILE A 157 -6.16 -22.23 -28.82
C ILE A 157 -7.53 -22.89 -28.58
N SER A 158 -8.51 -22.18 -28.01
CA SER A 158 -9.83 -22.72 -27.71
C SER A 158 -10.87 -21.62 -27.50
N ALA A 159 -12.11 -21.86 -27.96
CA ALA A 159 -13.28 -21.00 -27.68
C ALA A 159 -14.14 -21.53 -26.51
N GLU A 160 -13.72 -22.62 -25.85
CA GLU A 160 -14.52 -23.30 -24.84
C GLU A 160 -14.50 -22.62 -23.47
N TYR A 161 -13.58 -21.67 -23.27
CA TYR A 161 -13.33 -21.04 -21.97
C TYR A 161 -13.73 -19.57 -21.97
N LYS A 162 -14.44 -19.16 -20.91
CA LYS A 162 -14.62 -17.75 -20.55
C LYS A 162 -13.83 -17.43 -19.29
N VAL A 163 -13.23 -16.25 -19.21
CA VAL A 163 -12.49 -15.77 -18.04
C VAL A 163 -13.37 -14.79 -17.26
N VAL A 164 -13.50 -14.99 -15.95
CA VAL A 164 -14.23 -14.08 -15.06
C VAL A 164 -13.25 -13.41 -14.09
N ASN A 165 -13.28 -12.08 -14.06
CA ASN A 165 -12.43 -11.26 -13.22
C ASN A 165 -13.06 -11.07 -11.82
N TYR A 166 -12.53 -11.79 -10.83
CA TYR A 166 -12.87 -11.67 -9.40
C TYR A 166 -11.94 -10.70 -8.65
N GLY A 167 -11.35 -9.74 -9.37
CA GLY A 167 -10.49 -8.71 -8.82
C GLY A 167 -11.24 -7.73 -7.91
N LEU A 168 -10.69 -7.48 -6.72
CA LEU A 168 -11.27 -6.55 -5.73
C LEU A 168 -10.17 -5.81 -4.95
N ALA A 169 -10.31 -4.50 -4.75
CA ALA A 169 -9.37 -3.75 -3.93
C ALA A 169 -9.15 -4.36 -2.54
N SER A 170 -7.87 -4.43 -2.16
CA SER A 170 -7.41 -4.87 -0.84
C SER A 170 -7.75 -6.32 -0.47
N MET A 171 -8.21 -7.15 -1.42
CA MET A 171 -8.56 -8.53 -1.14
C MET A 171 -7.33 -9.38 -0.81
N ASN A 172 -7.33 -10.05 0.34
CA ASN A 172 -6.32 -11.04 0.71
C ASN A 172 -6.78 -12.47 0.40
N VAL A 173 -5.94 -13.47 0.62
CA VAL A 173 -6.27 -14.84 0.22
C VAL A 173 -7.41 -15.49 1.02
N GLU A 174 -7.63 -15.07 2.26
CA GLU A 174 -8.78 -15.54 3.05
C GLU A 174 -10.10 -15.08 2.42
N GLN A 175 -10.13 -13.83 1.95
CA GLN A 175 -11.28 -13.25 1.28
C GLN A 175 -11.48 -13.84 -0.12
N GLN A 176 -10.41 -14.17 -0.84
CA GLN A 176 -10.49 -14.93 -2.09
C GLN A 176 -11.11 -16.31 -1.88
N LEU A 177 -10.67 -17.06 -0.86
CA LEU A 177 -11.24 -18.36 -0.51
C LEU A 177 -12.73 -18.23 -0.17
N TYR A 178 -13.13 -17.19 0.57
CA TYR A 178 -14.53 -16.95 0.88
C TYR A 178 -15.39 -16.77 -0.38
N LEU A 179 -14.93 -15.97 -1.36
CA LEU A 179 -15.65 -15.78 -2.63
C LEU A 179 -15.63 -17.04 -3.51
N LEU A 180 -14.53 -17.79 -3.51
CA LEU A 180 -14.45 -19.06 -4.20
C LEU A 180 -15.49 -20.05 -3.68
N GLN A 181 -15.69 -20.11 -2.36
CA GLN A 181 -16.67 -21.00 -1.72
C GLN A 181 -18.12 -20.66 -2.06
N GLU A 182 -18.40 -19.42 -2.49
CA GLU A 182 -19.71 -19.00 -3.01
C GLU A 182 -19.85 -19.25 -4.53
N THR A 183 -18.77 -19.62 -5.21
CA THR A 183 -18.76 -19.83 -6.66
C THR A 183 -19.09 -21.29 -6.96
N SER A 184 -20.11 -21.52 -7.78
CA SER A 184 -20.47 -22.87 -8.22
C SER A 184 -19.51 -23.34 -9.30
N LEU A 185 -18.54 -24.15 -8.91
CA LEU A 185 -17.57 -24.78 -9.81
C LEU A 185 -18.13 -26.08 -10.41
N LYS A 186 -17.63 -26.44 -11.59
CA LYS A 186 -17.87 -27.74 -12.21
C LYS A 186 -16.61 -28.33 -12.83
N GLU A 187 -16.71 -29.58 -13.26
CA GLU A 187 -15.63 -30.25 -13.97
C GLU A 187 -15.22 -29.46 -15.23
N GLY A 188 -13.91 -29.26 -15.39
CA GLY A 188 -13.35 -28.51 -16.52
C GLY A 188 -13.10 -27.02 -16.25
N ASP A 189 -13.68 -26.46 -15.16
CA ASP A 189 -13.35 -25.10 -14.73
C ASP A 189 -11.90 -25.00 -14.22
N ILE A 190 -11.37 -23.78 -14.24
CA ILE A 190 -10.04 -23.45 -13.74
C ILE A 190 -10.16 -22.32 -12.73
N VAL A 191 -9.50 -22.45 -11.60
CA VAL A 191 -9.40 -21.42 -10.56
C VAL A 191 -7.97 -20.93 -10.46
N ILE A 192 -7.79 -19.62 -10.51
CA ILE A 192 -6.51 -18.94 -10.42
C ILE A 192 -6.56 -17.98 -9.24
N PHE A 193 -5.63 -18.14 -8.30
CA PHE A 193 -5.36 -17.16 -7.25
C PHE A 193 -4.09 -16.39 -7.61
N PHE A 194 -4.18 -15.05 -7.60
CA PHE A 194 -3.06 -14.14 -7.89
C PHE A 194 -2.91 -13.12 -6.76
N ASP A 195 -1.92 -13.33 -5.88
CA ASP A 195 -1.89 -12.67 -4.57
C ASP A 195 -0.49 -12.56 -3.92
N GLY A 196 -0.45 -12.30 -2.60
CA GLY A 196 0.75 -12.07 -1.80
C GLY A 196 0.93 -10.62 -1.34
N GLY A 197 0.72 -9.64 -2.23
CA GLY A 197 0.91 -8.23 -1.88
C GLY A 197 -0.13 -7.71 -0.88
N CYS A 198 -1.41 -8.09 -1.07
CA CYS A 198 -2.47 -7.69 -0.15
C CYS A 198 -2.41 -8.42 1.20
N ASP A 199 -1.84 -9.62 1.23
CA ASP A 199 -1.60 -10.35 2.47
C ASP A 199 -0.48 -9.69 3.28
N ILE A 200 0.60 -9.23 2.63
CA ILE A 200 1.65 -8.45 3.31
C ILE A 200 1.10 -7.09 3.79
N ILE A 201 0.42 -6.33 2.93
CA ILE A 201 -0.06 -4.99 3.33
C ILE A 201 -1.12 -5.07 4.44
N ASN A 202 -2.08 -5.98 4.35
CA ASN A 202 -3.16 -6.02 5.33
C ASN A 202 -2.72 -6.78 6.59
N ASN A 203 -2.21 -7.99 6.44
CA ASN A 203 -1.98 -8.86 7.59
C ASN A 203 -0.68 -8.53 8.33
N VAL A 204 0.33 -7.95 7.65
CA VAL A 204 1.63 -7.62 8.26
C VAL A 204 1.79 -6.12 8.52
N TYR A 205 1.64 -5.28 7.50
CA TYR A 205 1.83 -3.83 7.63
C TYR A 205 0.70 -3.17 8.43
N ARG A 206 -0.57 -3.49 8.14
CA ARG A 206 -1.72 -2.96 8.90
C ARG A 206 -2.04 -3.77 10.16
N GLY A 207 -1.60 -5.03 10.23
CA GLY A 207 -1.93 -5.94 11.33
C GLY A 207 -3.37 -6.45 11.31
N TYR A 208 -4.07 -6.34 10.18
CA TYR A 208 -5.44 -6.86 10.01
C TYR A 208 -5.38 -8.35 9.75
N GLU A 209 -5.49 -9.16 10.81
CA GLU A 209 -5.24 -10.62 10.74
C GLU A 209 -6.07 -11.37 9.69
N ARG A 210 -7.26 -10.88 9.37
CA ARG A 210 -8.21 -11.47 8.41
C ARG A 210 -8.42 -10.63 7.15
N GLY A 211 -7.51 -9.69 6.88
CA GLY A 211 -7.69 -8.69 5.82
C GLY A 211 -8.64 -7.56 6.21
N LEU A 212 -8.89 -6.67 5.26
CA LEU A 212 -9.75 -5.49 5.46
C LEU A 212 -11.23 -5.89 5.48
N ASN A 213 -11.90 -5.69 6.61
CA ASN A 213 -13.32 -5.99 6.82
C ASN A 213 -14.00 -4.88 7.64
N ARG A 214 -15.31 -5.01 7.91
CA ARG A 214 -16.10 -3.98 8.61
C ARG A 214 -15.60 -3.67 10.02
N ASN A 215 -14.93 -4.62 10.68
CA ASN A 215 -14.35 -4.46 12.01
C ASN A 215 -12.87 -4.05 11.96
N SER A 216 -12.28 -3.89 10.77
CA SER A 216 -10.93 -3.33 10.66
C SER A 216 -10.95 -1.89 11.15
N PRO A 217 -10.04 -1.50 12.06
CA PRO A 217 -9.97 -0.14 12.55
C PRO A 217 -9.87 0.83 11.37
N SER A 218 -10.71 1.86 11.36
CA SER A 218 -10.46 2.97 10.45
C SER A 218 -9.11 3.60 10.83
N ASN A 219 -8.28 4.03 9.86
CA ASN A 219 -7.01 4.71 10.16
C ASN A 219 -7.17 5.98 11.02
N SER A 220 -8.41 6.37 11.35
CA SER A 220 -8.80 7.48 12.22
C SER A 220 -9.07 7.11 13.69
N GLU A 221 -8.93 5.84 14.10
CA GLU A 221 -9.27 5.40 15.47
C GLU A 221 -8.10 5.36 16.47
N GLU A 222 -6.86 5.57 16.03
CA GLU A 222 -5.80 5.90 16.98
C GLU A 222 -5.95 7.37 17.36
N ASN A 223 -6.06 7.65 18.67
CA ASN A 223 -6.02 8.99 19.25
C ASN A 223 -4.68 9.66 18.92
N ASP A 224 -4.55 10.15 17.70
CA ASP A 224 -3.34 10.81 17.25
C ASP A 224 -3.32 12.21 17.86
N ILE A 225 -2.55 12.34 18.94
CA ILE A 225 -2.38 13.59 19.68
C ILE A 225 -1.82 14.70 18.76
N VAL A 226 -0.99 14.34 17.77
CA VAL A 226 -0.46 15.32 16.83
C VAL A 226 -1.61 15.95 16.05
N GLU A 227 -2.50 15.13 15.48
CA GLU A 227 -3.59 15.63 14.65
C GLU A 227 -4.75 16.24 15.42
N SER A 228 -5.11 15.64 16.55
CA SER A 228 -6.26 16.08 17.36
C SER A 228 -5.96 17.28 18.27
N ILE A 229 -4.71 17.45 18.72
CA ILE A 229 -4.35 18.45 19.73
C ILE A 229 -3.24 19.38 19.23
N VAL A 230 -2.11 18.84 18.79
CA VAL A 230 -0.91 19.66 18.49
C VAL A 230 -1.14 20.56 17.28
N LEU A 231 -1.62 20.01 16.17
CA LEU A 231 -1.79 20.78 14.93
C LEU A 231 -2.82 21.92 15.08
N PRO A 232 -4.03 21.71 15.65
CA PRO A 232 -4.96 22.81 15.91
C PRO A 232 -4.40 23.87 16.85
N ALA A 233 -3.65 23.47 17.89
CA ALA A 233 -3.03 24.42 18.82
C ALA A 233 -1.99 25.31 18.12
N LEU A 234 -1.13 24.73 17.28
CA LEU A 234 -0.15 25.47 16.48
C LEU A 234 -0.82 26.44 15.49
N GLU A 235 -1.88 25.99 14.82
CA GLU A 235 -2.63 26.83 13.89
C GLU A 235 -3.36 27.98 14.60
N GLY A 236 -3.89 27.74 15.81
CA GLY A 236 -4.52 28.75 16.66
C GLY A 236 -3.56 29.88 17.06
N ILE A 237 -2.26 29.58 17.22
CA ILE A 237 -1.21 30.59 17.47
C ILE A 237 -0.47 31.03 16.21
N LYS A 238 -1.01 30.75 15.01
CA LYS A 238 -0.50 31.16 13.70
C LYS A 238 0.87 30.58 13.30
N LEU A 239 1.25 29.44 13.86
CA LEU A 239 2.43 28.67 13.44
C LEU A 239 2.09 27.73 12.27
N TYR A 240 1.69 28.31 11.13
CA TYR A 240 1.18 27.57 9.98
C TYR A 240 2.25 26.75 9.27
N ASN A 241 3.46 27.30 9.10
CA ASN A 241 4.56 26.56 8.46
C ASN A 241 5.05 25.45 9.38
N PHE A 242 5.15 25.69 10.69
CA PHE A 242 5.51 24.61 11.60
C PHE A 242 4.45 23.48 11.64
N SER A 243 3.15 23.82 11.67
CA SER A 243 2.06 22.84 11.53
C SER A 243 2.19 22.04 10.23
N LYS A 244 2.43 22.70 9.09
CA LYS A 244 2.62 22.03 7.79
C LYS A 244 3.85 21.11 7.78
N LEU A 245 4.94 21.51 8.42
CA LEU A 245 6.15 20.69 8.53
C LEU A 245 5.88 19.44 9.37
N LEU A 246 5.20 19.57 10.51
CA LEU A 246 4.83 18.42 11.34
C LEU A 246 3.89 17.46 10.60
N LYS A 247 2.88 17.98 9.88
CA LYS A 247 2.01 17.16 9.01
C LYS A 247 2.84 16.37 8.00
N TYR A 248 3.80 17.02 7.34
CA TYR A 248 4.67 16.35 6.39
C TYR A 248 5.53 15.25 7.04
N ILE A 249 6.17 15.55 8.18
CA ILE A 249 6.98 14.58 8.92
C ILE A 249 6.14 13.37 9.33
N LYS A 250 4.92 13.59 9.83
CA LYS A 250 3.99 12.53 10.19
C LYS A 250 3.64 11.66 8.97
N LEU A 251 3.21 12.27 7.86
CA LEU A 251 2.83 11.54 6.64
C LEU A 251 3.99 10.74 6.04
N LYS A 252 5.23 11.19 6.21
CA LYS A 252 6.43 10.48 5.74
C LYS A 252 6.92 9.42 6.75
N SER A 253 6.47 9.45 8.00
CA SER A 253 6.94 8.54 9.04
C SER A 253 6.21 7.19 8.96
N PRO A 254 6.92 6.05 9.04
CA PRO A 254 6.27 4.76 9.18
C PRO A 254 5.37 4.69 10.41
N PRO A 255 4.19 4.04 10.32
CA PRO A 255 3.34 3.75 11.47
C PRO A 255 4.09 3.03 12.59
N SER A 256 3.65 3.19 13.83
CA SER A 256 4.33 2.66 15.03
C SER A 256 4.53 1.13 14.96
N ASN A 257 3.49 0.42 14.54
CA ASN A 257 3.48 -1.04 14.43
C ASN A 257 4.51 -1.59 13.43
N VAL A 258 5.04 -0.79 12.50
CA VAL A 258 6.03 -1.23 11.50
C VAL A 258 7.45 -0.67 11.76
N ARG A 259 7.74 -0.25 13.00
CA ARG A 259 9.08 0.23 13.40
C ARG A 259 9.96 -0.86 14.01
N ASN A 260 9.37 -1.96 14.49
CA ASN A 260 10.10 -3.06 15.12
C ASN A 260 10.19 -4.27 14.15
N ALA A 261 11.42 -4.65 13.79
CA ALA A 261 11.69 -5.73 12.85
C ALA A 261 11.24 -7.12 13.36
N ASP A 262 11.38 -7.39 14.65
CA ASP A 262 11.03 -8.69 15.24
C ASP A 262 9.51 -8.88 15.28
N GLU A 263 8.77 -7.82 15.60
CA GLU A 263 7.30 -7.83 15.53
C GLU A 263 6.80 -8.01 14.10
N ILE A 264 7.44 -7.35 13.12
CA ILE A 264 7.11 -7.52 11.69
C ILE A 264 7.33 -8.98 11.29
N LYS A 265 8.50 -9.56 11.59
CA LYS A 265 8.82 -10.96 11.26
C LYS A 265 7.84 -11.93 11.92
N ALA A 266 7.49 -11.71 13.20
CA ALA A 266 6.51 -12.54 13.90
C ALA A 266 5.13 -12.49 13.23
N ARG A 267 4.66 -11.29 12.83
CA ARG A 267 3.41 -11.14 12.06
C ARG A 267 3.51 -11.78 10.69
N ALA A 268 4.63 -11.63 9.99
CA ALA A 268 4.86 -12.22 8.67
C ALA A 268 4.79 -13.75 8.70
N ILE A 269 5.41 -14.40 9.70
CA ILE A 269 5.35 -15.86 9.88
C ILE A 269 3.90 -16.32 10.14
N LYS A 270 3.15 -15.60 10.98
CA LYS A 270 1.73 -15.92 11.22
C LYS A 270 0.90 -15.74 9.95
N ALA A 271 1.07 -14.62 9.26
CA ALA A 271 0.36 -14.29 8.03
C ALA A 271 0.66 -15.29 6.91
N SER A 272 1.92 -15.67 6.69
CA SER A 272 2.30 -16.60 5.62
C SER A 272 1.75 -18.02 5.86
N ARG A 273 1.67 -18.47 7.12
CA ARG A 273 1.03 -19.76 7.46
C ARG A 273 -0.47 -19.75 7.16
N ASN A 274 -1.16 -18.67 7.52
CA ASN A 274 -2.58 -18.50 7.21
C ASN A 274 -2.79 -18.42 5.69
N PHE A 275 -1.91 -17.70 4.99
CA PHE A 275 -1.89 -17.61 3.54
C PHE A 275 -1.81 -18.99 2.89
N ALA A 276 -0.82 -19.81 3.27
CA ALA A 276 -0.66 -21.16 2.74
C ALA A 276 -1.87 -22.05 3.04
N LYS A 277 -2.41 -21.96 4.27
CA LYS A 277 -3.58 -22.72 4.69
C LYS A 277 -4.79 -22.43 3.80
N ASN A 278 -5.06 -21.15 3.52
CA ASN A 278 -6.21 -20.75 2.71
C ASN A 278 -6.05 -21.18 1.24
N ILE A 279 -4.85 -21.09 0.67
CA ILE A 279 -4.57 -21.59 -0.69
C ILE A 279 -4.77 -23.10 -0.76
N LEU A 280 -4.30 -23.86 0.23
CA LEU A 280 -4.50 -25.31 0.27
C LEU A 280 -5.99 -25.66 0.34
N GLN A 281 -6.79 -24.90 1.09
CA GLN A 281 -8.25 -25.08 1.15
C GLN A 281 -8.91 -24.73 -0.18
N ALA A 282 -8.48 -23.66 -0.86
CA ALA A 282 -8.99 -23.28 -2.18
C ALA A 282 -8.70 -24.37 -3.22
N HIS A 283 -7.49 -24.92 -3.20
CA HIS A 283 -7.11 -26.07 -4.01
C HIS A 283 -8.02 -27.27 -3.76
N GLN A 284 -8.21 -27.66 -2.49
CA GLN A 284 -9.06 -28.79 -2.12
C GLN A 284 -10.52 -28.60 -2.55
N TYR A 285 -11.07 -27.40 -2.34
CA TYR A 285 -12.42 -27.04 -2.79
C TYR A 285 -12.56 -27.20 -4.31
N SER A 286 -11.61 -26.65 -5.07
CA SER A 286 -11.61 -26.71 -6.53
C SER A 286 -11.52 -28.15 -7.06
N LYS A 287 -10.58 -28.95 -6.52
CA LYS A 287 -10.40 -30.35 -6.93
C LYS A 287 -11.64 -31.20 -6.62
N THR A 288 -12.34 -30.94 -5.52
CA THR A 288 -13.57 -31.67 -5.15
C THR A 288 -14.69 -31.47 -6.18
N SER A 289 -14.73 -30.30 -6.83
CA SER A 289 -15.68 -30.00 -7.91
C SER A 289 -15.19 -30.41 -9.32
N GLY A 290 -14.03 -31.08 -9.43
CA GLY A 290 -13.44 -31.44 -10.72
C GLY A 290 -12.75 -30.28 -11.46
N ALA A 291 -12.58 -29.12 -10.81
CA ALA A 291 -11.88 -27.96 -11.35
C ALA A 291 -10.37 -28.06 -11.07
N ASP A 292 -9.55 -27.46 -11.94
CA ASP A 292 -8.12 -27.29 -11.70
C ASP A 292 -7.82 -26.00 -10.94
N PHE A 293 -6.74 -25.98 -10.17
CA PHE A 293 -6.37 -24.85 -9.31
C PHE A 293 -4.89 -24.49 -9.48
N TYR A 294 -4.63 -23.19 -9.66
CA TYR A 294 -3.29 -22.62 -9.77
C TYR A 294 -3.16 -21.39 -8.86
N HIS A 295 -2.01 -21.25 -8.22
CA HIS A 295 -1.66 -20.10 -7.42
C HIS A 295 -0.42 -19.40 -8.01
N PHE A 296 -0.45 -18.07 -8.04
CA PHE A 296 0.63 -17.22 -8.53
C PHE A 296 0.94 -16.11 -7.52
N LEU A 297 2.17 -16.09 -7.02
CA LEU A 297 2.67 -15.02 -6.17
C LEU A 297 3.02 -13.80 -7.05
N GLN A 298 2.35 -12.68 -6.83
CA GLN A 298 2.43 -11.52 -7.72
C GLN A 298 3.78 -10.76 -7.63
N PRO A 299 4.22 -10.11 -8.71
CA PRO A 299 5.30 -9.11 -8.66
C PRO A 299 4.88 -7.82 -7.96
N SER A 300 5.89 -7.08 -7.50
CA SER A 300 5.77 -5.72 -6.98
C SER A 300 7.00 -4.91 -7.35
N ILE A 301 6.97 -3.59 -7.17
CA ILE A 301 8.16 -2.75 -7.39
C ILE A 301 9.33 -3.17 -6.47
N PHE A 302 9.01 -3.79 -5.33
CA PHE A 302 9.98 -4.21 -4.34
C PHE A 302 10.72 -5.50 -4.72
N SER A 303 10.14 -6.34 -5.59
CA SER A 303 10.78 -7.57 -6.06
C SER A 303 11.70 -7.38 -7.26
N LEU A 304 11.75 -6.15 -7.81
CA LEU A 304 12.61 -5.84 -8.92
C LEU A 304 14.09 -5.99 -8.55
N SER A 305 14.84 -6.70 -9.37
CA SER A 305 16.30 -6.86 -9.22
C SER A 305 17.06 -5.54 -9.44
N ALA A 306 16.52 -4.66 -10.29
CA ALA A 306 17.05 -3.32 -10.53
C ALA A 306 15.90 -2.33 -10.80
N ARG A 307 16.05 -1.12 -10.24
CA ARG A 307 15.04 -0.06 -10.31
C ARG A 307 15.54 1.13 -11.12
N THR A 308 14.63 1.73 -11.89
CA THR A 308 14.89 2.99 -12.57
C THR A 308 14.78 4.17 -11.59
N LYS A 309 15.18 5.37 -12.04
CA LYS A 309 14.95 6.60 -11.27
C LYS A 309 13.46 6.87 -11.06
N HIS A 310 12.62 6.50 -12.03
CA HIS A 310 11.17 6.68 -11.91
C HIS A 310 10.60 5.77 -10.83
N GLU A 311 11.01 4.51 -10.81
CA GLU A 311 10.55 3.55 -9.80
C GLU A 311 11.03 3.91 -8.39
N GLN A 312 12.26 4.40 -8.26
CA GLN A 312 12.71 4.94 -6.97
C GLN A 312 11.86 6.14 -6.52
N PHE A 313 11.47 7.02 -7.45
CA PHE A 313 10.54 8.11 -7.14
C PHE A 313 9.17 7.60 -6.65
N LEU A 314 8.64 6.51 -7.23
CA LEU A 314 7.36 5.92 -6.78
C LEU A 314 7.46 5.40 -5.34
N ILE A 315 8.61 4.81 -4.97
CA ILE A 315 8.88 4.33 -3.60
C ILE A 315 9.04 5.50 -2.62
N ASP A 316 9.80 6.52 -3.01
CA ASP A 316 10.08 7.69 -2.16
C ASP A 316 8.84 8.60 -1.94
N ASN A 317 7.84 8.48 -2.83
CA ASN A 317 6.59 9.21 -2.76
C ASN A 317 5.60 8.54 -1.79
N PHE A 318 5.51 9.07 -0.57
CA PHE A 318 4.65 8.53 0.49
C PHE A 318 3.14 8.58 0.21
N LEU A 319 2.69 9.28 -0.85
CA LEU A 319 1.30 9.28 -1.31
C LEU A 319 1.00 8.17 -2.33
N LEU A 320 2.03 7.57 -2.92
CA LEU A 320 1.94 6.42 -3.83
C LEU A 320 2.34 5.12 -3.12
N THR A 321 3.38 5.18 -2.29
CA THR A 321 3.90 4.04 -1.53
C THR A 321 3.89 4.36 -0.04
N PRO A 322 3.13 3.62 0.79
CA PRO A 322 3.07 3.93 2.22
C PRO A 322 4.45 3.84 2.90
N PRO A 323 4.80 4.76 3.81
CA PRO A 323 6.10 4.75 4.46
C PRO A 323 6.42 3.45 5.20
N GLY A 324 7.61 2.91 4.99
CA GLY A 324 8.04 1.65 5.61
C GLY A 324 7.52 0.38 4.93
N MET A 325 6.72 0.49 3.86
CA MET A 325 6.24 -0.69 3.12
C MET A 325 7.36 -1.53 2.53
N GLU A 326 8.41 -0.91 1.98
CA GLU A 326 9.56 -1.66 1.44
C GLU A 326 10.25 -2.47 2.54
N PHE A 327 10.43 -1.87 3.72
CA PHE A 327 11.03 -2.54 4.86
C PHE A 327 10.19 -3.73 5.32
N VAL A 328 8.86 -3.55 5.44
CA VAL A 328 7.93 -4.63 5.78
C VAL A 328 7.94 -5.73 4.72
N TYR A 329 7.90 -5.37 3.44
CA TYR A 329 7.95 -6.33 2.33
C TYR A 329 9.23 -7.17 2.40
N THR A 330 10.39 -6.52 2.52
CA THR A 330 11.70 -7.17 2.60
C THR A 330 11.78 -8.15 3.76
N LEU A 331 11.24 -7.80 4.92
CA LEU A 331 11.23 -8.67 6.10
C LEU A 331 10.20 -9.81 6.04
N SER A 332 9.23 -9.74 5.11
CA SER A 332 8.09 -10.67 5.07
C SER A 332 8.15 -11.64 3.90
N ILE A 333 8.66 -11.22 2.74
CA ILE A 333 8.42 -11.90 1.48
C ILE A 333 8.95 -13.34 1.47
N ASP A 334 10.12 -13.58 2.05
CA ASP A 334 10.72 -14.93 2.10
C ASP A 334 9.80 -15.92 2.82
N ALA A 335 9.12 -15.49 3.90
CA ALA A 335 8.17 -16.36 4.61
C ALA A 335 6.95 -16.73 3.72
N PHE A 336 6.53 -15.87 2.80
CA PHE A 336 5.46 -16.17 1.84
C PHE A 336 5.94 -17.07 0.71
N VAL A 337 7.17 -16.86 0.23
CA VAL A 337 7.82 -17.70 -0.79
C VAL A 337 8.03 -19.12 -0.27
N ASP A 338 8.56 -19.27 0.94
CA ASP A 338 8.77 -20.56 1.59
C ASP A 338 7.46 -21.35 1.71
N GLN A 339 6.39 -20.67 2.12
CA GLN A 339 5.07 -21.28 2.20
C GLN A 339 4.49 -21.63 0.82
N SER A 340 4.70 -20.76 -0.19
CA SER A 340 4.31 -21.02 -1.57
C SER A 340 5.04 -22.24 -2.15
N ASN A 341 6.32 -22.41 -1.84
CA ASN A 341 7.12 -23.57 -2.24
C ASN A 341 6.67 -24.84 -1.52
N LEU A 342 6.34 -24.75 -0.22
CA LEU A 342 5.82 -25.88 0.55
C LEU A 342 4.45 -26.37 0.03
N LEU A 343 3.65 -25.50 -0.58
CA LEU A 343 2.39 -25.91 -1.22
C LEU A 343 2.62 -26.82 -2.43
N ASN A 344 3.71 -26.64 -3.18
CA ASN A 344 4.07 -27.53 -4.28
C ASN A 344 4.27 -28.97 -3.82
N SER A 345 4.90 -29.18 -2.65
CA SER A 345 5.05 -30.53 -2.07
C SER A 345 3.73 -31.14 -1.60
N LYS A 346 2.63 -30.37 -1.57
CA LYS A 346 1.27 -30.82 -1.23
C LYS A 346 0.36 -30.96 -2.46
N GLY A 347 0.92 -30.87 -3.67
CA GLY A 347 0.19 -31.05 -4.92
C GLY A 347 -0.52 -29.80 -5.45
N VAL A 348 -0.34 -28.65 -4.81
CA VAL A 348 -0.83 -27.36 -5.33
C VAL A 348 0.18 -26.84 -6.34
N VAL A 349 -0.25 -26.42 -7.53
CA VAL A 349 0.65 -25.72 -8.47
C VAL A 349 0.76 -24.27 -8.03
N SER A 350 1.88 -23.92 -7.39
CA SER A 350 2.14 -22.62 -6.77
C SER A 350 3.42 -22.01 -7.38
N ILE A 351 3.26 -20.89 -8.08
CA ILE A 351 4.29 -20.33 -8.95
C ILE A 351 4.69 -18.93 -8.48
N ASP A 352 5.99 -18.65 -8.46
CA ASP A 352 6.53 -17.34 -8.09
C ASP A 352 6.72 -16.46 -9.34
N LEU A 353 5.93 -15.39 -9.47
CA LEU A 353 6.05 -14.41 -10.56
C LEU A 353 6.74 -13.12 -10.12
N ARG A 354 7.34 -13.06 -8.93
CA ARG A 354 7.91 -11.81 -8.39
C ARG A 354 8.92 -11.13 -9.30
N HIS A 355 9.67 -11.92 -10.05
CA HIS A 355 10.75 -11.46 -10.94
C HIS A 355 10.33 -11.36 -12.41
N ILE A 356 9.05 -11.57 -12.75
CA ILE A 356 8.59 -11.62 -14.15
C ILE A 356 8.75 -10.27 -14.88
N LEU A 357 8.86 -9.18 -14.13
CA LEU A 357 8.99 -7.82 -14.66
C LEU A 357 10.43 -7.29 -14.67
N ASP A 358 11.43 -8.08 -14.28
CA ASP A 358 12.83 -7.62 -14.18
C ASP A 358 13.39 -7.10 -15.51
N ASN A 359 13.03 -7.75 -16.63
CA ASN A 359 13.54 -7.44 -17.98
C ASN A 359 12.56 -6.60 -18.82
N ARG A 360 11.62 -5.89 -18.18
CA ARG A 360 10.71 -4.95 -18.86
C ARG A 360 11.53 -3.90 -19.64
N GLN A 361 11.03 -3.50 -20.80
CA GLN A 361 11.70 -2.51 -21.65
C GLN A 361 11.31 -1.08 -21.30
N ASP A 362 10.10 -0.89 -20.78
CA ASP A 362 9.55 0.41 -20.40
C ASP A 362 9.21 0.46 -18.90
N GLU A 363 8.98 1.66 -18.41
CA GLU A 363 8.32 1.88 -17.12
C GLU A 363 6.91 1.26 -17.14
N VAL A 364 6.57 0.50 -16.10
CA VAL A 364 5.26 -0.19 -16.02
C VAL A 364 4.53 0.03 -14.71
N PHE A 365 5.20 0.49 -13.65
CA PHE A 365 4.58 0.72 -12.35
C PHE A 365 4.01 2.13 -12.22
N LEU A 366 2.89 2.25 -11.50
CA LEU A 366 2.23 3.52 -11.17
C LEU A 366 2.29 3.84 -9.68
N ASP A 367 2.62 2.83 -8.88
CA ASP A 367 2.92 2.86 -7.45
C ASP A 367 3.66 1.55 -7.11
N PHE A 368 3.68 1.12 -5.85
CA PHE A 368 4.42 -0.08 -5.45
C PHE A 368 3.86 -1.40 -6.00
N ALA A 369 2.63 -1.44 -6.53
CA ALA A 369 1.98 -2.68 -6.98
C ALA A 369 1.22 -2.55 -8.30
N HIS A 370 0.56 -1.43 -8.58
CA HIS A 370 -0.30 -1.30 -9.75
C HIS A 370 0.51 -1.00 -11.01
N THR A 371 0.10 -1.60 -12.12
CA THR A 371 0.85 -1.56 -13.37
C THR A 371 -0.03 -1.24 -14.58
N THR A 372 0.62 -0.97 -15.71
CA THR A 372 -0.02 -0.65 -17.00
C THR A 372 -0.29 -1.89 -17.85
N GLU A 373 -0.85 -1.69 -19.05
CA GLU A 373 -1.20 -2.76 -19.98
C GLU A 373 0.00 -3.65 -20.35
N ARG A 374 1.20 -3.07 -20.42
CA ARG A 374 2.42 -3.80 -20.82
C ARG A 374 2.83 -4.83 -19.78
N ALA A 375 2.79 -4.47 -18.49
CA ALA A 375 3.04 -5.44 -17.43
C ALA A 375 1.91 -6.48 -17.32
N ASN A 376 0.65 -6.04 -17.48
CA ASN A 376 -0.48 -6.96 -17.48
C ASN A 376 -0.37 -8.01 -18.59
N GLU A 377 0.09 -7.62 -19.79
CA GLU A 377 0.34 -8.55 -20.90
C GLU A 377 1.47 -9.54 -20.59
N ILE A 378 2.59 -9.08 -20.01
CA ILE A 378 3.70 -9.94 -19.58
C ILE A 378 3.21 -10.97 -18.54
N ILE A 379 2.49 -10.51 -17.51
CA ILE A 379 1.95 -11.36 -16.45
C ILE A 379 0.93 -12.36 -17.01
N ALA A 380 -0.01 -11.91 -17.85
CA ALA A 380 -1.00 -12.76 -18.48
C ALA A 380 -0.35 -13.82 -19.39
N THR A 381 0.72 -13.46 -20.09
CA THR A 381 1.51 -14.41 -20.90
C THR A 381 2.14 -15.49 -20.01
N ALA A 382 2.74 -15.09 -18.88
CA ALA A 382 3.32 -16.03 -17.93
C ALA A 382 2.25 -16.98 -17.36
N ILE A 383 1.13 -16.44 -16.86
CA ILE A 383 0.00 -17.23 -16.34
C ILE A 383 -0.48 -18.24 -17.39
N PHE A 384 -0.74 -17.77 -18.62
CA PHE A 384 -1.20 -18.63 -19.71
C PHE A 384 -0.21 -19.76 -20.01
N SER A 385 1.09 -19.47 -20.06
CA SER A 385 2.11 -20.46 -20.37
C SER A 385 2.30 -21.56 -19.31
N MET A 386 1.88 -21.29 -18.06
CA MET A 386 2.09 -22.17 -16.92
C MET A 386 0.86 -23.03 -16.57
N ILE A 387 -0.28 -22.76 -17.23
CA ILE A 387 -1.52 -23.52 -17.07
C ILE A 387 -1.59 -24.63 -18.13
N ARG A 388 -2.09 -25.79 -17.71
CA ARG A 388 -2.39 -26.90 -18.62
C ARG A 388 -3.79 -26.73 -19.20
N TRP A 389 -3.85 -26.15 -20.39
CA TRP A 389 -5.10 -26.00 -21.14
C TRP A 389 -5.52 -27.33 -21.76
N LYS A 390 -6.79 -27.70 -21.58
CA LYS A 390 -7.40 -28.79 -22.36
C LYS A 390 -7.66 -28.26 -23.78
N ARG A 391 -7.18 -28.99 -24.78
CA ARG A 391 -7.30 -28.67 -26.21
C ARG A 391 -8.43 -29.47 -26.83
#